data_AF-A0A1F3KR31-F1
#
_entry.id   AF-A0A1F3KR31-F1
#
_cell.length_a   1.000
_cell.length_b   1.000
_cell.length_c   1.000
_cell.angle_alpha   90.00
_cell.angle_beta   90.00
_cell.angle_gamma   90.00
#
_symmetry.space_group_name_H-M   'P 1'
#
loop_
_entity.id
_entity.type
_entity.pdbx_description
1 polymer ?
#
loop_
_entity_poly.entity_id
_entity_poly.type
_entity_poly.pdbx_seq_one_letter_code
_entity_poly.pdbx_strand_id
1 'polypeptide(L)'
;MNFNERIDLLSDDEVVVIIQSKEDYQNEFWELCVIEAEKRKIRGVTQIIDDLNTKIKEKEIAKKEKADKEAALLELYSEKTIIIFSSIFTPLAGSILFAMNLKRLHCKGIDYVIGIGYFYTIAVGIICFVMPFGSMSATGYLINVVAGFIMVYQFTNKYYPGDMEYKKRNPLPAYLVGFSIVMLVLLIIFRNIIY
;
A
#
# COMPACT_ATOMS: atom_id res chain seq x y z
N MET A 1 41.68 1.04 10.39
CA MET A 1 41.67 1.97 11.53
C MET A 1 40.45 1.65 12.38
N ASN A 2 40.67 1.24 13.62
CA ASN A 2 39.60 0.82 14.54
C ASN A 2 38.84 2.06 15.08
N PHE A 3 37.62 1.90 15.59
CA PHE A 3 36.82 3.01 16.14
C PHE A 3 37.55 3.75 17.27
N ASN A 4 38.22 3.02 18.17
CA ASN A 4 39.01 3.61 19.25
C ASN A 4 40.14 4.51 18.72
N GLU A 5 40.89 4.03 17.72
CA GLU A 5 41.98 4.82 17.11
C GLU A 5 41.46 6.10 16.44
N ARG A 6 40.24 6.07 15.91
CA ARG A 6 39.61 7.26 15.30
C ARG A 6 39.13 8.25 16.36
N ILE A 7 38.61 7.76 17.48
CA ILE A 7 38.07 8.60 18.57
C ILE A 7 39.18 9.33 19.32
N ASP A 8 40.33 8.69 19.49
CA ASP A 8 41.51 9.30 20.11
C ASP A 8 42.03 10.52 19.33
N LEU A 9 41.74 10.61 18.03
CA LEU A 9 42.13 11.74 17.18
C LEU A 9 41.09 12.88 17.13
N LEU A 10 39.88 12.66 17.65
CA LEU A 10 38.83 13.67 17.63
C LEU A 10 39.03 14.70 18.75
N SER A 11 38.81 15.96 18.39
CA SER A 11 38.68 17.06 19.36
C SER A 11 37.39 16.94 20.16
N ASP A 12 37.34 17.61 21.30
CA ASP A 12 36.16 17.60 22.18
C ASP A 12 34.91 18.15 21.47
N ASP A 13 35.07 19.18 20.62
CA ASP A 13 33.98 19.74 19.83
C ASP A 13 33.46 18.72 18.80
N GLU A 14 34.34 17.97 18.13
CA GLU A 14 33.93 16.93 17.19
C GLU A 14 33.20 15.77 17.86
N VAL A 15 33.65 15.37 19.06
CA VAL A 15 32.96 14.36 19.87
C VAL A 15 31.55 14.84 20.23
N VAL A 16 31.38 16.11 20.61
CA VAL A 16 30.06 16.70 20.90
C VAL A 16 29.16 16.71 19.66
N VAL A 17 29.69 17.09 18.50
CA VAL A 17 28.94 17.09 17.23
C VAL A 17 28.44 15.68 16.89
N ILE A 18 29.30 14.66 17.05
CA ILE A 18 28.92 13.26 16.80
C ILE A 18 27.82 12.82 17.76
N ILE A 19 27.91 13.20 19.04
CA ILE A 19 26.89 12.86 20.04
C ILE A 19 25.54 13.49 19.66
N GLN A 20 25.53 14.77 19.25
CA GLN A 20 24.34 15.49 18.81
C GLN A 20 23.68 14.89 17.55
N SER A 21 24.50 14.33 16.66
CA SER A 21 24.06 13.73 15.39
C SER A 21 23.92 12.20 15.47
N LYS A 22 23.32 11.66 16.56
CA LYS A 22 23.20 10.21 16.77
C LYS A 22 22.71 9.41 15.56
N GLU A 23 21.76 9.95 14.81
CA GLU A 23 21.15 9.27 13.65
C GLU A 23 22.12 9.08 12.46
N ASP A 24 23.19 9.87 12.39
CA ASP A 24 24.16 9.86 11.28
C ASP A 24 25.31 8.85 11.48
N TYR A 25 25.41 8.25 12.68
CA TYR A 25 26.50 7.37 13.06
C TYR A 25 26.02 5.99 13.50
N GLN A 26 26.90 5.00 13.37
CA GLN A 26 26.64 3.67 13.89
C GLN A 26 26.55 3.71 15.42
N ASN A 27 25.58 3.00 16.00
CA ASN A 27 25.34 2.98 17.46
C ASN A 27 26.62 2.66 18.26
N GLU A 28 27.41 1.68 17.83
CA GLU A 28 28.66 1.29 18.48
C GLU A 28 29.68 2.44 18.50
N PHE A 29 29.83 3.17 17.40
CA PHE A 29 30.72 4.33 17.34
C PHE A 29 30.23 5.49 18.19
N TRP A 30 28.92 5.74 18.17
CA TRP A 30 28.29 6.79 18.99
C TRP A 30 28.43 6.50 20.49
N GLU A 31 28.24 5.24 20.92
CA GLU A 31 28.43 4.81 22.31
C GLU A 31 29.87 5.01 22.77
N LEU A 32 30.85 4.69 21.92
CA LEU A 32 32.26 4.93 22.23
C LEU A 32 32.57 6.44 22.35
N CYS A 33 31.97 7.29 21.52
CA CYS A 33 32.09 8.75 21.65
C CYS A 33 31.48 9.26 22.96
N VAL A 34 30.36 8.69 23.42
CA VAL A 34 29.76 9.03 24.72
C VAL A 34 30.70 8.64 25.87
N ILE A 35 31.26 7.43 25.85
CA ILE A 35 32.21 6.95 26.87
C ILE A 35 33.45 7.85 26.93
N GLU A 36 34.00 8.20 25.77
CA GLU A 36 35.18 9.07 25.70
C GLU A 36 34.86 10.49 26.19
N ALA A 37 33.68 11.02 25.88
CA ALA A 37 33.24 12.33 26.37
C ALA A 37 33.11 12.38 27.91
N GLU A 38 32.59 11.31 28.52
CA GLU A 38 32.51 11.17 29.98
C GLU A 38 33.89 11.09 30.63
N LYS A 39 34.79 10.30 30.03
CA LYS A 39 36.19 10.15 30.48
C LYS A 39 36.95 11.48 30.42
N ARG A 40 36.72 12.28 29.37
CA ARG A 40 37.30 13.63 29.20
C ARG A 40 36.60 14.71 30.04
N LYS A 41 35.47 14.40 30.69
CA LYS A 41 34.64 15.33 31.49
C LYS A 41 34.19 16.54 30.68
N ILE A 42 33.82 16.34 29.41
CA ILE A 42 33.35 17.41 28.52
C ILE A 42 32.06 18.01 29.10
N ARG A 43 32.05 19.34 29.26
CA ARG A 43 30.95 20.06 29.93
C ARG A 43 29.67 20.00 29.08
N GLY A 44 28.54 19.70 29.73
CA GLY A 44 27.22 19.75 29.08
C GLY A 44 26.83 18.50 28.29
N VAL A 45 27.72 17.52 28.13
CA VAL A 45 27.44 16.28 27.39
C VAL A 45 26.29 15.49 27.99
N THR A 46 26.18 15.42 29.31
CA THR A 46 25.06 14.74 29.99
C THR A 46 23.70 15.37 29.63
N GLN A 47 23.62 16.71 29.61
CA GLN A 47 22.39 17.42 29.23
C GLN A 47 22.02 17.16 27.76
N ILE A 48 23.02 17.14 26.87
CA ILE A 48 22.84 16.82 25.45
C ILE A 48 22.28 15.40 25.28
N ILE A 49 22.81 14.42 26.02
CA ILE A 49 22.36 13.03 25.97
C ILE A 49 20.92 12.90 26.49
N ASP A 50 20.60 13.56 27.61
CA ASP A 50 19.25 13.55 28.18
C ASP A 50 18.21 14.15 27.23
N ASP A 51 18.55 15.28 26.58
CA ASP A 51 17.70 15.93 25.58
C ASP A 51 17.49 15.04 24.34
N LEU A 52 18.55 14.37 23.86
CA LEU A 52 18.47 13.43 22.73
C LEU A 52 17.60 12.22 23.07
N ASN A 53 17.79 11.63 24.25
CA ASN A 53 16.99 10.50 24.71
C ASN A 53 15.51 10.88 24.86
N THR A 54 15.23 12.11 25.31
CA THR A 54 13.87 12.65 25.38
C THR A 54 13.24 12.79 23.99
N LYS A 55 13.95 13.41 23.04
CA LYS A 55 13.50 13.53 21.63
C LYS A 55 13.28 12.17 20.96
N ILE A 56 14.14 11.18 21.24
CA ILE A 56 13.99 9.82 20.70
C ILE A 56 12.75 9.14 21.28
N LYS A 57 12.55 9.22 22.61
CA LYS A 57 11.34 8.69 23.25
C LYS A 57 10.08 9.34 22.70
N GLU A 58 10.06 10.66 22.51
CA GLU A 58 8.94 11.38 21.90
C GLU A 58 8.68 10.90 20.46
N LYS A 59 9.73 10.75 19.64
CA LYS A 59 9.62 10.18 18.28
C LYS A 59 9.07 8.76 18.30
N GLU A 60 9.51 7.91 19.24
CA GLU A 60 9.04 6.53 19.38
C GLU A 60 7.58 6.46 19.83
N ILE A 61 7.18 7.30 20.78
CA ILE A 61 5.78 7.42 21.23
C ILE A 61 4.90 7.87 20.07
N ALA A 62 5.29 8.93 19.35
CA ALA A 62 4.54 9.41 18.18
C ALA A 62 4.46 8.35 17.07
N LYS A 63 5.54 7.61 16.83
CA LYS A 63 5.56 6.49 15.87
C LYS A 63 4.64 5.36 16.31
N LYS A 64 4.61 5.03 17.60
CA LYS A 64 3.74 4.01 18.17
C LYS A 64 2.27 4.42 18.11
N GLU A 65 1.95 5.65 18.50
CA GLU A 65 0.58 6.19 18.37
C GLU A 65 0.10 6.19 16.93
N LYS A 66 0.97 6.53 15.98
CA LYS A 66 0.65 6.45 14.55
C LYS A 66 0.43 5.00 14.11
N ALA A 67 1.27 4.06 14.54
CA ALA A 67 1.11 2.64 14.23
C ALA A 67 -0.18 2.06 14.83
N ASP A 68 -0.54 2.45 16.05
CA ASP A 68 -1.76 2.03 16.73
C ASP A 68 -3.01 2.61 16.02
N LYS A 69 -2.95 3.88 15.57
CA LYS A 69 -4.00 4.48 14.72
C LYS A 69 -4.13 3.76 13.38
N GLU A 70 -3.03 3.48 12.69
CA GLU A 70 -3.03 2.74 11.42
C GLU A 70 -3.53 1.29 11.58
N ALA A 71 -3.24 0.65 12.71
CA ALA A 71 -3.73 -0.70 13.02
C ALA A 71 -5.25 -0.74 13.25
N ALA A 72 -5.85 0.36 13.69
CA ALA A 72 -7.30 0.49 13.84
C ALA A 72 -8.03 0.76 12.51
N LEU A 73 -7.32 1.14 11.45
CA LEU A 73 -7.93 1.40 10.14
C LEU A 73 -8.35 0.12 9.43
N LEU A 74 -9.53 0.16 8.81
CA LEU A 74 -10.00 -0.93 7.98
C LEU A 74 -9.12 -1.09 6.73
N GLU A 75 -8.81 -2.33 6.40
CA GLU A 75 -8.08 -2.67 5.19
C GLU A 75 -9.01 -2.80 3.98
N LEU A 76 -8.91 -1.87 3.03
CA LEU A 76 -9.77 -1.78 1.85
C LEU A 76 -8.93 -1.76 0.57
N TYR A 77 -9.45 -2.35 -0.50
CA TYR A 77 -8.86 -2.21 -1.82
C TYR A 77 -8.98 -0.77 -2.30
N SER A 78 -7.91 -0.23 -2.88
CA SER A 78 -7.94 1.13 -3.42
C SER A 78 -8.80 1.21 -4.68
N GLU A 79 -9.34 2.38 -4.98
CA GLU A 79 -10.06 2.66 -6.23
C GLU A 79 -9.25 2.28 -7.46
N LYS A 80 -7.96 2.63 -7.47
CA LYS A 80 -7.02 2.26 -8.54
C LYS A 80 -6.91 0.75 -8.70
N THR A 81 -6.85 0.01 -7.60
CA THR A 81 -6.84 -1.46 -7.62
C THR A 81 -8.09 -2.01 -8.28
N ILE A 82 -9.26 -1.49 -7.91
CA ILE A 82 -10.54 -1.94 -8.46
C ILE A 82 -10.61 -1.67 -9.96
N ILE A 83 -10.20 -0.48 -10.42
CA ILE A 83 -10.18 -0.12 -11.84
C ILE A 83 -9.24 -1.04 -12.63
N ILE A 84 -8.01 -1.23 -12.15
CA ILE A 84 -7.02 -2.11 -12.81
C ILE A 84 -7.55 -3.54 -12.88
N PHE A 85 -8.15 -4.04 -11.81
CA PHE A 85 -8.72 -5.38 -11.77
C PHE A 85 -9.92 -5.53 -12.72
N SER A 86 -10.80 -4.53 -12.79
CA SER A 86 -11.88 -4.48 -13.80
C SER A 86 -11.35 -4.52 -15.23
N SER A 87 -10.25 -3.82 -15.47
CA SER A 87 -9.66 -3.66 -16.80
C SER A 87 -9.01 -4.95 -17.30
N ILE A 88 -8.27 -5.64 -16.41
CA ILE A 88 -7.54 -6.87 -16.74
C ILE A 88 -8.48 -8.08 -16.82
N PHE A 89 -9.46 -8.16 -15.91
CA PHE A 89 -10.38 -9.30 -15.84
C PHE A 89 -11.72 -8.95 -16.49
N THR A 90 -12.63 -8.36 -15.72
CA THR A 90 -13.95 -7.92 -16.17
C THR A 90 -14.55 -6.91 -15.18
N PRO A 91 -15.55 -6.10 -15.59
CA PRO A 91 -16.29 -5.24 -14.67
C PRO A 91 -16.88 -5.99 -13.47
N LEU A 92 -17.42 -7.21 -13.68
CA LEU A 92 -17.88 -8.08 -12.61
C LEU A 92 -16.77 -8.37 -11.58
N ALA A 93 -15.56 -8.69 -12.03
CA ALA A 93 -14.44 -8.97 -11.13
C ALA A 93 -14.10 -7.77 -10.24
N GLY A 94 -14.07 -6.54 -10.80
CA GLY A 94 -13.89 -5.33 -10.01
C GLY A 94 -15.06 -5.03 -9.07
N SER A 95 -16.29 -5.32 -9.49
CA SER A 95 -17.47 -5.17 -8.61
C SER A 95 -17.41 -6.08 -7.39
N ILE A 96 -16.81 -7.28 -7.52
CA ILE A 96 -16.58 -8.19 -6.39
C ILE A 96 -15.57 -7.59 -5.41
N LEU A 97 -14.47 -6.99 -5.90
CA LEU A 97 -13.53 -6.28 -5.03
C LEU A 97 -14.19 -5.10 -4.32
N PHE A 98 -15.02 -4.34 -5.02
CA PHE A 98 -15.79 -3.24 -4.44
C PHE A 98 -16.80 -3.75 -3.39
N ALA A 99 -17.46 -4.87 -3.66
CA ALA A 99 -18.38 -5.52 -2.73
C ALA A 99 -17.66 -6.04 -1.47
N MET A 100 -16.46 -6.60 -1.60
CA MET A 100 -15.63 -6.99 -0.45
C MET A 100 -15.29 -5.81 0.44
N ASN A 101 -15.05 -4.66 -0.19
CA ASN A 101 -14.83 -3.37 0.44
C ASN A 101 -16.06 -2.92 1.25
N LEU A 102 -17.25 -2.93 0.64
CA LEU A 102 -18.51 -2.64 1.33
C LEU A 102 -18.79 -3.60 2.50
N LYS A 103 -18.49 -4.89 2.32
CA LYS A 103 -18.65 -5.89 3.38
C LYS A 103 -17.79 -5.57 4.60
N ARG A 104 -16.56 -5.09 4.40
CA ARG A 104 -15.66 -4.68 5.49
C ARG A 104 -16.10 -3.39 6.17
N LEU A 105 -16.73 -2.50 5.42
CA LEU A 105 -17.34 -1.28 5.93
C LEU A 105 -18.72 -1.51 6.58
N HIS A 106 -19.24 -2.74 6.57
CA HIS A 106 -20.60 -3.05 7.00
C HIS A 106 -21.68 -2.21 6.30
N CYS A 107 -21.41 -1.76 5.06
CA CYS A 107 -22.34 -1.01 4.24
C CYS A 107 -23.33 -1.94 3.52
N LYS A 108 -24.56 -1.45 3.31
CA LYS A 108 -25.56 -2.08 2.44
C LYS A 108 -25.19 -1.85 0.97
N GLY A 109 -25.85 -2.55 0.05
CA GLY A 109 -25.69 -2.34 -1.39
C GLY A 109 -24.67 -3.26 -2.08
N ILE A 110 -24.16 -4.26 -1.37
CA ILE A 110 -23.31 -5.33 -1.91
C ILE A 110 -23.95 -5.96 -3.16
N ASP A 111 -25.21 -6.39 -3.05
CA ASP A 111 -25.92 -7.06 -4.14
C ASP A 111 -26.14 -6.13 -5.33
N TYR A 112 -26.36 -4.83 -5.08
CA TYR A 112 -26.54 -3.84 -6.12
C TYR A 112 -25.24 -3.60 -6.90
N VAL A 113 -24.10 -3.50 -6.20
CA VAL A 113 -22.78 -3.34 -6.84
C VAL A 113 -22.44 -4.55 -7.71
N ILE A 114 -22.64 -5.77 -7.19
CA ILE A 114 -22.41 -7.01 -7.95
C ILE A 114 -23.36 -7.08 -9.15
N GLY A 115 -24.63 -6.73 -8.96
CA GLY A 115 -25.64 -6.70 -10.04
C GLY A 115 -25.25 -5.73 -11.17
N ILE A 116 -24.76 -4.54 -10.84
CA ILE A 116 -24.25 -3.57 -11.83
C ILE A 116 -22.99 -4.10 -12.53
N GLY A 117 -22.06 -4.71 -11.79
CA GLY A 117 -20.89 -5.35 -12.38
C GLY A 117 -21.26 -6.45 -13.37
N TYR A 118 -22.22 -7.30 -13.01
CA TYR A 118 -22.76 -8.35 -13.86
C TYR A 118 -23.41 -7.77 -15.13
N PHE A 119 -24.25 -6.74 -14.97
CA PHE A 119 -24.87 -6.04 -16.09
C PHE A 119 -23.83 -5.46 -17.05
N TYR A 120 -22.79 -4.78 -16.54
CA TYR A 120 -21.72 -4.26 -17.38
C TYR A 120 -20.96 -5.36 -18.10
N THR A 121 -20.64 -6.47 -17.44
CA THR A 121 -19.97 -7.59 -18.09
C THR A 121 -20.80 -8.17 -19.25
N ILE A 122 -22.11 -8.31 -19.10
CA ILE A 122 -23.00 -8.73 -20.21
C ILE A 122 -22.96 -7.69 -21.32
N ALA A 123 -23.09 -6.41 -20.99
CA ALA A 123 -23.10 -5.33 -21.98
C ALA A 123 -21.79 -5.31 -22.80
N VAL A 124 -20.63 -5.44 -22.15
CA VAL A 124 -19.34 -5.56 -22.84
C VAL A 124 -19.32 -6.78 -23.75
N GLY A 125 -19.80 -7.94 -23.28
CA GLY A 125 -19.89 -9.16 -24.09
C GLY A 125 -20.72 -8.98 -25.36
N ILE A 126 -21.89 -8.35 -25.26
CA ILE A 126 -22.76 -8.05 -26.41
C ILE A 126 -22.06 -7.10 -27.37
N ILE A 127 -21.45 -6.02 -26.86
CA ILE A 127 -20.74 -5.02 -27.67
C ILE A 127 -19.56 -5.65 -28.43
N CYS A 128 -18.79 -6.51 -27.78
CA CYS A 128 -17.70 -7.24 -28.43
C CYS A 128 -18.24 -8.20 -29.49
N PHE A 129 -19.35 -8.90 -29.23
CA PHE A 129 -19.94 -9.85 -30.18
C PHE A 129 -20.42 -9.21 -31.49
N VAL A 130 -20.97 -8.00 -31.43
CA VAL A 130 -21.46 -7.28 -32.62
C VAL A 130 -20.35 -6.56 -33.41
N MET A 131 -19.13 -6.46 -32.86
CA MET A 131 -18.02 -5.78 -33.52
C MET A 131 -17.27 -6.68 -34.52
N PRO A 132 -16.68 -6.10 -35.59
CA PRO A 132 -15.79 -6.84 -36.48
C PRO A 132 -14.61 -7.44 -35.72
N PHE A 133 -14.25 -8.69 -36.01
CA PHE A 133 -13.21 -9.45 -35.30
C PHE A 133 -11.87 -8.72 -35.14
N GLY A 134 -11.49 -7.85 -36.08
CA GLY A 134 -10.23 -7.09 -36.04
C GLY A 134 -10.16 -5.96 -35.01
N SER A 135 -11.30 -5.45 -34.52
CA SER A 135 -11.36 -4.35 -33.54
C SER A 135 -11.72 -4.83 -32.12
N MET A 136 -11.91 -6.14 -31.94
CA MET A 136 -12.49 -6.74 -30.74
C MET A 136 -11.56 -6.67 -29.51
N SER A 137 -10.23 -6.76 -29.70
CA SER A 137 -9.28 -6.85 -28.59
C SER A 137 -9.05 -5.50 -27.88
N ALA A 138 -8.58 -4.48 -28.60
CA ALA A 138 -8.30 -3.17 -27.99
C ALA A 138 -9.56 -2.47 -27.46
N THR A 139 -10.67 -2.57 -28.20
CA THR A 139 -11.93 -1.91 -27.82
C THR A 139 -12.55 -2.56 -26.59
N GLY A 140 -12.51 -3.89 -26.47
CA GLY A 140 -13.00 -4.60 -25.28
C GLY A 140 -12.25 -4.19 -24.01
N TYR A 141 -10.92 -4.08 -24.06
CA TYR A 141 -10.13 -3.59 -22.93
C TYR A 141 -10.47 -2.15 -22.55
N LEU A 142 -10.62 -1.24 -23.53
CA LEU A 142 -11.00 0.14 -23.27
C LEU A 142 -12.39 0.24 -22.62
N ILE A 143 -13.35 -0.55 -23.08
CA ILE A 143 -14.69 -0.60 -22.49
C ILE A 143 -14.62 -1.11 -21.04
N ASN A 144 -13.81 -2.13 -20.75
CA ASN A 144 -13.62 -2.62 -19.38
C ASN A 144 -13.01 -1.55 -18.45
N VAL A 145 -12.03 -0.79 -18.95
CA VAL A 145 -11.44 0.35 -18.22
C VAL A 145 -12.52 1.38 -17.91
N VAL A 146 -13.29 1.80 -18.92
CA VAL A 146 -14.37 2.79 -18.77
C VAL A 146 -15.43 2.30 -17.79
N ALA A 147 -15.88 1.06 -17.90
CA ALA A 147 -16.83 0.46 -16.97
C ALA A 147 -16.28 0.42 -15.52
N GLY A 148 -14.99 0.14 -15.35
CA GLY A 148 -14.31 0.20 -14.05
C GLY A 148 -14.32 1.62 -13.47
N PHE A 149 -14.02 2.64 -14.27
CA PHE A 149 -14.08 4.04 -13.86
C PHE A 149 -15.50 4.46 -13.47
N ILE A 150 -16.49 4.15 -14.31
CA ILE A 150 -17.90 4.49 -14.04
C ILE A 150 -18.36 3.87 -12.72
N MET A 151 -18.05 2.59 -12.51
CA MET A 151 -18.40 1.87 -11.28
C MET A 151 -17.79 2.51 -10.05
N VAL A 152 -16.48 2.78 -10.07
CA VAL A 152 -15.80 3.42 -8.93
C VAL A 152 -16.37 4.82 -8.69
N TYR A 153 -16.52 5.63 -9.73
CA TYR A 153 -17.07 6.98 -9.59
C TYR A 153 -18.48 6.97 -8.99
N GLN A 154 -19.35 6.06 -9.45
CA GLN A 154 -20.73 5.98 -9.00
C GLN A 154 -20.85 5.50 -7.54
N PHE A 155 -19.99 4.57 -7.12
CA PHE A 155 -20.13 3.90 -5.83
C PHE A 155 -19.21 4.42 -4.74
N THR A 156 -18.03 4.93 -5.08
CA THR A 156 -17.12 5.54 -4.11
C THR A 156 -17.82 6.71 -3.45
N ASN A 157 -18.24 7.75 -4.18
CA ASN A 157 -18.90 8.91 -3.55
C ASN A 157 -20.17 8.57 -2.76
N LYS A 158 -20.81 7.43 -3.06
CA LYS A 158 -22.02 6.97 -2.38
C LYS A 158 -21.75 6.22 -1.07
N TYR A 159 -20.67 5.46 -0.99
CA TYR A 159 -20.36 4.57 0.15
C TYR A 159 -19.05 4.92 0.88
N TYR A 160 -18.21 5.73 0.26
CA TYR A 160 -16.94 6.27 0.72
C TYR A 160 -17.02 7.80 0.67
N PRO A 161 -17.32 8.48 1.79
CA PRO A 161 -17.05 9.91 1.84
C PRO A 161 -15.53 10.11 1.72
N GLY A 162 -15.11 11.06 0.87
CA GLY A 162 -13.72 11.20 0.38
C GLY A 162 -12.66 11.53 1.45
N ASP A 163 -13.09 11.70 2.69
CA ASP A 163 -12.30 11.96 3.90
C ASP A 163 -12.07 10.69 4.75
N MET A 164 -12.60 9.53 4.36
CA MET A 164 -12.38 8.27 5.08
C MET A 164 -10.94 7.78 4.93
N GLU A 165 -10.19 7.77 6.04
CA GLU A 165 -8.88 7.13 6.10
C GLU A 165 -9.03 5.60 6.12
N TYR A 166 -8.22 4.90 5.32
CA TYR A 166 -8.19 3.44 5.29
C TYR A 166 -6.79 2.92 4.95
N LYS A 167 -6.48 1.71 5.40
CA LYS A 167 -5.24 1.02 5.05
C LYS A 167 -5.42 0.32 3.70
N LYS A 168 -4.47 0.53 2.77
CA LYS A 168 -4.51 -0.14 1.45
C LYS A 168 -4.32 -1.64 1.61
N ARG A 169 -5.34 -2.41 1.22
CA ARG A 169 -5.30 -3.86 1.22
C ARG A 169 -4.41 -4.37 0.08
N ASN A 170 -3.58 -5.37 0.39
CA ASN A 170 -2.73 -6.01 -0.61
C ASN A 170 -3.58 -6.67 -1.72
N PRO A 171 -3.40 -6.30 -3.01
CA PRO A 171 -4.18 -6.84 -4.11
C PRO A 171 -3.66 -8.18 -4.65
N LEU A 172 -2.45 -8.60 -4.29
CA LEU A 172 -1.82 -9.83 -4.80
C LEU A 172 -2.71 -11.08 -4.65
N PRO A 173 -3.37 -11.34 -3.50
CA PRO A 173 -4.22 -12.51 -3.37
C PRO A 173 -5.38 -12.52 -4.37
N ALA A 174 -5.96 -11.35 -4.66
CA ALA A 174 -7.04 -11.23 -5.64
C ALA A 174 -6.55 -11.47 -7.06
N TYR A 175 -5.37 -10.93 -7.40
CA TYR A 175 -4.74 -11.18 -8.70
C TYR A 175 -4.47 -12.67 -8.93
N LEU A 176 -3.92 -13.36 -7.92
CA LEU A 176 -3.65 -14.80 -8.02
C LEU A 176 -4.94 -15.59 -8.34
N VAL A 177 -6.02 -15.33 -7.60
CA VAL A 177 -7.32 -15.98 -7.86
C VAL A 177 -7.83 -15.64 -9.27
N GLY A 178 -7.79 -14.38 -9.68
CA GLY A 178 -8.22 -13.96 -11.01
C GLY A 178 -7.43 -14.65 -12.12
N PHE A 179 -6.10 -14.68 -12.02
CA PHE A 179 -5.24 -15.35 -13.00
C PHE A 179 -5.46 -16.85 -13.04
N SER A 180 -5.68 -17.52 -11.89
CA SER A 180 -6.02 -18.94 -11.85
C SER A 180 -7.31 -19.23 -12.61
N ILE A 181 -8.34 -18.38 -12.46
CA ILE A 181 -9.61 -18.54 -13.19
C ILE A 181 -9.40 -18.35 -14.69
N VAL A 182 -8.69 -17.29 -15.11
CA VAL A 182 -8.39 -17.04 -16.53
C VAL A 182 -7.62 -18.21 -17.14
N MET A 183 -6.59 -18.69 -16.45
CA MET A 183 -5.78 -19.82 -16.91
C MET A 183 -6.62 -21.09 -17.07
N LEU A 184 -7.51 -21.37 -16.11
CA LEU A 184 -8.43 -22.51 -16.19
C LEU A 184 -9.40 -22.40 -17.39
N VAL A 185 -9.95 -21.22 -17.65
CA VAL A 185 -10.82 -20.99 -18.81
C VAL A 185 -10.06 -21.18 -20.12
N LEU A 186 -8.83 -20.65 -20.21
CA LEU A 186 -7.98 -20.85 -21.39
C LEU A 186 -7.69 -22.33 -21.63
N LEU A 187 -7.35 -23.10 -20.59
CA LEU A 187 -7.14 -24.55 -20.71
C LEU A 187 -8.37 -25.28 -21.26
N ILE A 188 -9.57 -24.93 -20.80
CA ILE A 188 -10.82 -25.52 -21.28
C ILE A 188 -11.03 -25.20 -22.77
N ILE A 189 -10.81 -23.94 -23.16
CA ILE A 189 -10.94 -23.50 -24.56
C ILE A 189 -9.93 -24.22 -25.45
N PHE A 190 -8.64 -24.24 -25.06
CA PHE A 190 -7.60 -24.92 -25.82
C PHE A 190 -7.87 -26.43 -25.97
N ARG A 191 -8.31 -27.09 -24.89
CA ARG A 191 -8.72 -28.49 -24.96
C ARG A 191 -9.83 -28.69 -26.00
N ASN A 192 -10.86 -27.86 -25.99
CA ASN A 192 -11.99 -27.99 -26.91
C ASN A 192 -11.67 -27.58 -28.37
N ILE A 193 -10.55 -26.91 -28.64
CA ILE A 193 -10.10 -26.58 -30.00
C ILE A 193 -9.27 -27.71 -30.62
N ILE A 194 -8.56 -28.49 -29.79
CA ILE A 194 -7.64 -29.55 -30.24
C ILE A 194 -8.37 -30.87 -30.53
N TYR A 195 -9.59 -31.06 -30.02
CA TYR A 195 -10.47 -32.21 -30.27
C TYR A 195 -11.66 -31.82 -31.15
#